data_AF-A0A419F738-F1
#
_entry.id   AF-A0A419F738-F1
#
_cell.length_a   1.000
_cell.length_b   1.000
_cell.length_c   1.000
_cell.angle_alpha   90.00
_cell.angle_beta   90.00
_cell.angle_gamma   90.00
#
_symmetry.space_group_name_H-M   'P 1'
#
loop_
_entity.id
_entity.type
_entity.pdbx_description
1 polymer ?
#
loop_
_entity_poly.entity_id
_entity_poly.type
_entity_poly.pdbx_seq_one_letter_code
_entity_poly.pdbx_strand_id
1 'polypeptide(L)'
;MNKSQGPPSYENWLAARRGKSANVEAWEYPLFTDACISGEVSEGFGPYQFLNTGSKPDANGNTHPALILRAESHLTYGPWKLDKPTVSDAGYYHGGELQDELAALVSLALGIRCKAGGVVRRFGGRDPRGRPCAWESGRKPIFVRAYSRGPLLPRAMGRHSINDLQTLPPFVDLSVSAVTALIRAARLYQDGLWVAESEPSLSWLMLVSAIETAAYYWRNAEDLPVERMKVSKLDLFKLLQNAGVPGLPEQVAQIIAPLMGATKKFIDFIINFLPVAPSPRPPIFAQVSWERRSMKEALHKIYGYRSEALHGGTPFPAPMCMAPYKYKQDDKWEAPAEKMDARMIQTKGGAWLEKDTPMLLCTFEYLARGALLKWWQSLMLSAMADADTAGK
;
A
#
# COMPACT_ATOMS: atom_id res chain seq x y z
N MET A 1 10.10 17.55 24.54
CA MET A 1 10.27 16.54 23.47
C MET A 1 10.27 17.29 22.14
N ASN A 2 11.17 16.99 21.18
CA ASN A 2 10.89 17.43 19.82
C ASN A 2 9.66 16.64 19.37
N LYS A 3 8.57 17.34 19.05
CA LYS A 3 7.36 16.77 18.45
C LYS A 3 7.81 15.84 17.31
N SER A 4 7.38 14.57 17.29
CA SER A 4 7.76 13.64 16.21
C SER A 4 7.43 14.33 14.88
N GLN A 5 8.44 14.50 14.02
CA GLN A 5 8.25 15.24 12.77
C GLN A 5 7.83 14.33 11.63
N GLY A 6 7.62 13.03 11.84
CA GLY A 6 7.24 12.06 10.83
C GLY A 6 7.00 10.66 11.39
N PRO A 7 6.81 9.66 10.51
CA PRO A 7 6.64 8.26 10.90
C PRO A 7 7.84 7.71 11.70
N PRO A 8 7.61 6.88 12.73
CA PRO A 8 8.65 6.25 13.55
C PRO A 8 9.88 5.70 12.80
N SER A 9 9.69 4.93 11.72
CA SER A 9 10.82 4.35 10.97
C SER A 9 11.66 5.42 10.27
N TYR A 10 11.04 6.50 9.82
CA TYR A 10 11.70 7.63 9.19
C TYR A 10 12.51 8.44 10.22
N GLU A 11 11.89 8.80 11.35
CA GLU A 11 12.54 9.54 12.43
C GLU A 11 13.74 8.78 13.01
N ASN A 12 13.59 7.47 13.19
CA ASN A 12 14.68 6.63 13.68
C ASN A 12 15.85 6.56 12.69
N TRP A 13 15.59 6.49 11.39
CA TRP A 13 16.65 6.55 10.37
C TRP A 13 17.34 7.93 10.33
N LEU A 14 16.57 9.03 10.41
CA LEU A 14 17.16 10.37 10.53
C LEU A 14 18.02 10.51 11.79
N ALA A 15 17.58 9.96 12.92
CA ALA A 15 18.36 9.97 14.16
C ALA A 15 19.68 9.19 14.02
N ALA A 16 19.64 8.03 13.37
CA ALA A 16 20.82 7.23 13.05
C ALA A 16 21.82 8.03 12.19
N ARG A 17 21.36 8.67 11.10
CA ARG A 17 22.21 9.51 10.22
C ARG A 17 22.87 10.69 10.95
N ARG A 18 22.22 11.23 11.98
CA ARG A 18 22.74 12.34 12.79
C ARG A 18 23.78 11.90 13.83
N GLY A 19 24.13 10.61 13.90
CA GLY A 19 25.11 10.08 14.86
C GLY A 19 24.66 10.19 16.31
N LYS A 20 23.36 10.34 16.57
CA LYS A 20 22.82 10.41 17.93
C LYS A 20 22.74 9.00 18.51
N SER A 21 23.79 8.54 19.17
CA SER A 21 23.66 7.33 20.02
C SER A 21 24.84 7.14 20.97
N ALA A 22 24.58 7.34 22.27
CA ALA A 22 25.48 6.91 23.35
C ALA A 22 25.16 5.49 23.86
N ASN A 23 24.02 4.89 23.49
CA ASN A 23 23.61 3.52 23.81
C ASN A 23 22.57 3.03 22.77
N VAL A 24 22.98 2.34 21.71
CA VAL A 24 22.05 1.77 20.72
C VAL A 24 21.49 0.46 21.29
N GLU A 25 20.18 0.42 21.53
CA GLU A 25 19.45 -0.84 21.72
C GLU A 25 18.96 -1.34 20.37
N ALA A 26 18.83 -2.65 20.19
CA ALA A 26 18.21 -3.21 18.98
C ALA A 26 17.10 -4.18 19.34
N TRP A 27 16.17 -4.37 18.43
CA TRP A 27 14.96 -5.17 18.63
C TRP A 27 14.73 -6.06 17.42
N GLU A 28 14.36 -7.33 17.65
CA GLU A 28 14.01 -8.27 16.59
C GLU A 28 12.51 -8.51 16.55
N TYR A 29 11.95 -8.35 15.35
CA TYR A 29 10.54 -8.58 15.04
C TYR A 29 10.44 -9.64 13.93
N PRO A 30 9.74 -10.76 14.16
CA PRO A 30 9.46 -11.71 13.10
C PRO A 30 8.48 -11.11 12.10
N LEU A 31 8.76 -11.25 10.80
CA LEU A 31 7.84 -10.89 9.73
C LEU A 31 7.20 -12.16 9.16
N PHE A 32 5.87 -12.20 9.21
CA PHE A 32 5.06 -13.33 8.82
C PHE A 32 4.61 -13.20 7.37
N THR A 33 4.80 -14.27 6.60
CA THR A 33 4.34 -14.36 5.21
C THR A 33 4.06 -15.81 4.82
N ASP A 34 3.28 -16.01 3.76
CA ASP A 34 3.06 -17.29 3.09
C ASP A 34 3.93 -17.43 1.80
N ALA A 35 4.79 -16.45 1.52
CA ALA A 35 5.78 -16.49 0.46
C ALA A 35 7.07 -17.21 0.89
N CYS A 36 7.82 -17.72 -0.09
CA CYS A 36 9.17 -18.24 0.08
C CYS A 36 10.18 -17.11 -0.12
N ILE A 37 10.87 -16.70 0.93
CA ILE A 37 11.85 -15.61 0.84
C ILE A 37 13.26 -16.15 0.68
N SER A 38 14.01 -15.58 -0.25
CA SER A 38 15.44 -15.85 -0.46
C SER A 38 16.26 -14.57 -0.40
N GLY A 39 17.56 -14.69 -0.14
CA GLY A 39 18.45 -13.55 0.10
C GLY A 39 18.33 -13.03 1.54
N GLU A 40 19.15 -12.03 1.87
CA GLU A 40 19.21 -11.33 3.16
C GLU A 40 19.70 -9.90 2.92
N VAL A 41 19.21 -8.94 3.71
CA VAL A 41 19.67 -7.54 3.67
C VAL A 41 20.22 -7.16 5.04
N SER A 42 21.54 -7.18 5.18
CA SER A 42 22.25 -6.81 6.41
C SER A 42 22.76 -5.37 6.42
N GLU A 43 22.85 -4.74 5.24
CA GLU A 43 23.43 -3.41 5.02
C GLU A 43 22.59 -2.60 4.02
N GLY A 44 22.81 -1.28 3.96
CA GLY A 44 22.16 -0.38 3.00
C GLY A 44 20.77 0.13 3.40
N PHE A 45 20.20 -0.37 4.50
CA PHE A 45 18.88 0.03 5.02
C PHE A 45 18.95 0.82 6.34
N GLY A 46 20.03 1.60 6.52
CA GLY A 46 20.21 2.43 7.70
C GLY A 46 20.23 1.59 8.98
N PRO A 47 19.41 1.92 10.00
CA PRO A 47 19.36 1.17 11.26
C PRO A 47 18.56 -0.15 11.17
N TYR A 48 18.24 -0.64 9.96
CA TYR A 48 17.38 -1.80 9.75
C TYR A 48 18.09 -2.92 8.98
N GLN A 49 17.87 -4.15 9.44
CA GLN A 49 18.32 -5.38 8.78
C GLN A 49 17.15 -6.34 8.60
N PHE A 50 17.11 -7.04 7.46
CA PHE A 50 16.13 -8.07 7.14
C PHE A 50 16.84 -9.41 7.01
N LEU A 51 16.82 -10.18 8.09
CA LEU A 51 17.53 -11.44 8.22
C LEU A 51 16.64 -12.60 7.78
N ASN A 52 17.16 -13.51 6.96
CA ASN A 52 16.39 -14.64 6.46
C ASN A 52 16.37 -15.78 7.49
N THR A 53 15.20 -16.33 7.79
CA THR A 53 15.08 -17.43 8.75
C THR A 53 15.35 -18.81 8.14
N GLY A 54 15.52 -18.90 6.81
CA GLY A 54 15.62 -20.17 6.09
C GLY A 54 14.33 -20.97 6.08
N SER A 55 13.19 -20.34 6.37
CA SER A 55 11.90 -21.02 6.47
C SER A 55 11.45 -21.61 5.13
N LYS A 56 10.92 -22.84 5.19
CA LYS A 56 10.22 -23.47 4.06
C LYS A 56 8.75 -23.02 4.06
N PRO A 57 8.16 -22.73 2.90
CA PRO A 57 6.73 -22.44 2.80
C PRO A 57 5.90 -23.56 3.40
N ASP A 58 4.85 -23.20 4.14
CA ASP A 58 3.86 -24.17 4.58
C ASP A 58 3.12 -24.69 3.34
N ALA A 59 3.06 -26.03 3.19
CA ALA A 59 2.34 -26.68 2.10
C ALA A 59 0.85 -26.28 2.05
N ASN A 60 0.26 -25.89 3.19
CA ASN A 60 -1.12 -25.42 3.30
C ASN A 60 -1.28 -23.93 2.97
N GLY A 61 -0.17 -23.21 2.73
CA GLY A 61 -0.17 -21.77 2.49
C GLY A 61 -0.47 -20.93 3.72
N ASN A 62 -0.17 -21.43 4.92
CA ASN A 62 -0.24 -20.63 6.14
C ASN A 62 0.96 -19.68 6.23
N THR A 63 0.77 -18.59 6.97
CA THR A 63 1.84 -17.65 7.25
C THR A 63 2.77 -18.18 8.34
N HIS A 64 4.05 -17.89 8.19
CA HIS A 64 5.11 -18.30 9.11
C HIS A 64 6.19 -17.20 9.16
N PRO A 65 7.03 -17.15 10.22
CA PRO A 65 8.12 -16.18 10.27
C PRO A 65 9.19 -16.52 9.23
N ALA A 66 9.22 -15.76 8.12
CA ALA A 66 10.18 -15.96 7.03
C ALA A 66 11.37 -14.99 7.08
N LEU A 67 11.20 -13.88 7.80
CA LEU A 67 12.25 -12.88 8.02
C LEU A 67 12.26 -12.45 9.48
N ILE A 68 13.42 -11.99 9.95
CA ILE A 68 13.56 -11.19 11.17
C ILE A 68 13.94 -9.78 10.75
N LEU A 69 13.10 -8.81 11.09
CA LEU A 69 13.50 -7.40 11.08
C LEU A 69 14.29 -7.14 12.37
N ARG A 70 15.57 -6.80 12.23
CA ARG A 70 16.35 -6.22 13.33
C ARG A 70 16.37 -4.70 13.15
N ALA A 71 15.90 -3.98 14.16
CA ALA A 71 15.87 -2.52 14.16
C ALA A 71 16.70 -1.97 15.31
N GLU A 72 17.72 -1.19 14.98
CA GLU A 72 18.47 -0.37 15.92
C GLU A 72 17.66 0.87 16.30
N SER A 73 17.52 1.13 17.59
CA SER A 73 16.79 2.26 18.13
C SER A 73 17.75 3.40 18.43
N HIS A 74 17.64 4.47 17.64
CA HIS A 74 18.33 5.75 17.82
C HIS A 74 17.40 6.81 18.40
N LEU A 75 16.14 6.46 18.67
CA LEU A 75 15.18 7.33 19.34
C LEU A 75 15.43 7.32 20.84
N THR A 76 15.78 8.48 21.40
CA THR A 76 15.84 8.66 22.86
C THR A 76 14.43 8.82 23.43
N TYR A 77 13.92 7.76 24.04
CA TYR A 77 12.73 7.83 24.89
C TYR A 77 13.16 8.37 26.26
N GLY A 78 12.97 9.67 26.48
CA GLY A 78 13.16 10.27 27.81
C GLY A 78 12.10 9.78 28.81
N PRO A 79 12.32 9.97 30.13
CA PRO A 79 11.29 9.66 31.13
C PRO A 79 10.01 10.41 30.76
N TRP A 80 8.89 9.68 30.75
CA TRP A 80 7.56 10.10 30.31
C TRP A 80 7.06 11.38 30.99
N LYS A 81 7.59 12.55 30.62
CA LYS A 81 6.94 13.84 30.83
C LYS A 81 5.91 13.97 29.72
N LEU A 82 4.74 13.39 29.95
CA LEU A 82 3.54 13.65 29.16
C LEU A 82 3.20 15.13 29.35
N ASP A 83 3.76 15.99 28.50
CA ASP A 83 3.10 17.25 28.19
C ASP A 83 1.73 16.84 27.63
N LYS A 84 0.67 17.06 28.41
CA LYS A 84 -0.69 16.69 28.00
C LYS A 84 -0.95 17.39 26.66
N PRO A 85 -1.19 16.65 25.57
CA PRO A 85 -1.48 17.29 24.30
C PRO A 85 -2.74 18.15 24.47
N THR A 86 -2.61 19.44 24.20
CA THR A 86 -3.72 20.40 24.26
C THR A 86 -4.58 20.38 23.00
N VAL A 87 -4.11 19.70 21.94
CA VAL A 87 -4.77 19.57 20.64
C VAL A 87 -4.61 18.14 20.13
N SER A 88 -5.67 17.60 19.53
CA SER A 88 -5.63 16.31 18.84
C SER A 88 -4.84 16.45 17.52
N ASP A 89 -3.85 15.58 17.32
CA ASP A 89 -3.01 15.58 16.10
C ASP A 89 -2.87 14.14 15.59
N ALA A 90 -3.49 13.87 14.43
CA ALA A 90 -3.43 12.58 13.74
C ALA A 90 -2.55 12.64 12.48
N GLY A 91 -1.71 13.68 12.33
CA GLY A 91 -0.97 13.98 11.11
C GLY A 91 -0.11 12.81 10.61
N TYR A 92 0.52 12.07 11.54
CA TYR A 92 1.39 10.92 11.26
C TYR A 92 0.77 9.57 11.62
N TYR A 93 -0.47 9.56 12.11
CA TYR A 93 -1.13 8.32 12.50
C TYR A 93 -1.43 7.46 11.27
N HIS A 94 -1.06 6.18 11.35
CA HIS A 94 -1.32 5.17 10.32
C HIS A 94 -1.78 3.81 10.90
N GLY A 95 -1.96 3.74 12.22
CA GLY A 95 -2.49 2.56 12.91
C GLY A 95 -1.46 1.43 13.14
N GLY A 96 -0.16 1.73 13.16
CA GLY A 96 0.89 0.76 13.45
C GLY A 96 2.11 1.37 14.15
N GLU A 97 3.10 0.53 14.43
CA GLU A 97 4.41 0.90 14.98
C GLU A 97 5.52 0.86 13.91
N LEU A 98 6.78 1.08 14.31
CA LEU A 98 7.92 1.10 13.38
C LEU A 98 8.03 -0.17 12.52
N GLN A 99 7.88 -1.35 13.14
CA GLN A 99 7.95 -2.63 12.45
C GLN A 99 6.79 -2.83 11.47
N ASP A 100 5.62 -2.24 11.75
CA ASP A 100 4.46 -2.28 10.86
C ASP A 100 4.70 -1.46 9.59
N GLU A 101 5.34 -0.30 9.72
CA GLU A 101 5.73 0.55 8.59
C GLU A 101 6.69 -0.19 7.67
N LEU A 102 7.74 -0.80 8.22
CA LEU A 102 8.73 -1.53 7.44
C LEU A 102 8.13 -2.79 6.81
N ALA A 103 7.29 -3.55 7.53
CA ALA A 103 6.60 -4.70 6.96
C ALA A 103 5.66 -4.31 5.81
N ALA A 104 5.03 -3.13 5.88
CA ALA A 104 4.16 -2.61 4.84
C ALA A 104 4.94 -2.20 3.59
N LEU A 105 6.08 -1.53 3.77
CA LEU A 105 7.00 -1.22 2.69
C LEU A 105 7.53 -2.49 2.02
N VAL A 106 7.89 -3.52 2.80
CA VAL A 106 8.28 -4.84 2.26
C VAL A 106 7.14 -5.48 1.46
N SER A 107 5.91 -5.41 1.97
CA SER A 107 4.73 -5.95 1.28
C SER A 107 4.53 -5.27 -0.07
N LEU A 108 4.59 -3.94 -0.11
CA LEU A 108 4.48 -3.16 -1.35
C LEU A 108 5.65 -3.47 -2.30
N ALA A 109 6.86 -3.47 -1.78
CA ALA A 109 8.09 -3.65 -2.53
C ALA A 109 8.20 -5.01 -3.20
N LEU A 110 7.78 -6.09 -2.53
CA LEU A 110 7.87 -7.45 -3.07
C LEU A 110 6.52 -7.95 -3.64
N GLY A 111 5.41 -7.31 -3.29
CA GLY A 111 4.08 -7.75 -3.67
C GLY A 111 3.62 -8.99 -2.90
N ILE A 112 4.08 -9.16 -1.66
CA ILE A 112 3.79 -10.32 -0.81
C ILE A 112 2.92 -9.93 0.38
N ARG A 113 2.18 -10.91 0.92
CA ARG A 113 1.52 -10.76 2.22
C ARG A 113 2.59 -10.84 3.31
N CYS A 114 3.02 -9.70 3.84
CA CYS A 114 3.98 -9.64 4.93
C CYS A 114 3.37 -8.83 6.08
N LYS A 115 3.40 -9.30 7.34
CA LYS A 115 3.03 -8.51 8.53
C LYS A 115 4.01 -8.74 9.66
N ALA A 116 4.28 -7.70 10.44
CA ALA A 116 5.16 -7.81 11.61
C ALA A 116 4.44 -8.51 12.78
N GLY A 117 5.18 -9.32 13.50
CA GLY A 117 4.82 -9.78 14.83
C GLY A 117 5.39 -8.88 15.93
N GLY A 118 5.22 -9.33 17.17
CA GLY A 118 5.80 -8.68 18.35
C GLY A 118 7.29 -8.96 18.53
N VAL A 119 7.94 -8.22 19.44
CA VAL A 119 9.37 -8.39 19.73
C VAL A 119 9.64 -9.80 20.22
N VAL A 120 10.69 -10.43 19.68
CA VAL A 120 11.18 -11.75 20.12
C VAL A 120 12.56 -11.69 20.77
N ARG A 121 13.35 -10.63 20.51
CA ARG A 121 14.68 -10.43 21.12
C ARG A 121 15.01 -8.93 21.25
N ARG A 122 15.73 -8.57 22.31
CA ARG A 122 16.27 -7.22 22.54
C ARG A 122 17.79 -7.24 22.77
N PHE A 123 18.49 -6.23 22.30
CA PHE A 123 19.93 -5.98 22.43
C PHE A 123 20.18 -4.67 23.19
N GLY A 124 21.40 -4.47 23.72
CA GLY A 124 21.78 -3.27 24.49
C GLY A 124 22.01 -3.50 25.99
N GLY A 125 22.00 -4.77 26.44
CA GLY A 125 22.35 -5.17 27.81
C GLY A 125 23.76 -5.79 27.91
N ARG A 126 24.04 -6.50 29.01
CA ARG A 126 25.34 -7.19 29.23
C ARG A 126 25.59 -8.35 28.26
N ASP A 127 24.55 -8.90 27.65
CA ASP A 127 24.66 -10.02 26.73
C ASP A 127 24.68 -9.51 25.28
N PRO A 128 25.82 -9.63 24.58
CA PRO A 128 25.92 -9.20 23.18
C PRO A 128 25.07 -10.04 22.22
N ARG A 129 24.60 -11.22 22.62
CA ARG A 129 23.72 -12.08 21.81
C ARG A 129 22.24 -11.70 21.93
N GLY A 130 21.93 -10.68 22.72
CA GLY A 130 20.58 -10.24 23.00
C GLY A 130 19.81 -11.18 23.93
N ARG A 131 18.70 -10.70 24.49
CA ARG A 131 17.83 -11.46 25.40
C ARG A 131 16.48 -11.74 24.74
N PRO A 132 15.96 -12.98 24.81
CA PRO A 132 14.60 -13.29 24.38
C PRO A 132 13.55 -12.43 25.10
N CYS A 133 12.51 -12.03 24.38
CA CYS A 133 11.40 -11.23 24.90
C CYS A 133 10.08 -11.98 24.68
N ALA A 134 9.46 -12.50 25.74
CA ALA A 134 8.20 -13.24 25.63
C ALA A 134 6.97 -12.34 25.80
N TRP A 135 7.05 -11.31 26.64
CA TRP A 135 5.90 -10.49 27.03
C TRP A 135 5.36 -9.59 25.90
N GLU A 136 6.19 -9.26 24.89
CA GLU A 136 5.75 -8.55 23.68
C GLU A 136 5.52 -9.48 22.48
N SER A 137 5.94 -10.75 22.55
CA SER A 137 5.87 -11.72 21.44
C SER A 137 4.44 -12.16 21.07
N GLY A 138 3.43 -11.73 21.85
CA GLY A 138 2.03 -12.14 21.70
C GLY A 138 1.35 -11.64 20.42
N ARG A 139 1.89 -10.60 19.75
CA ARG A 139 1.38 -10.16 18.46
C ARG A 139 1.80 -11.15 17.37
N LYS A 140 0.89 -12.04 16.97
CA LYS A 140 1.03 -12.94 15.82
C LYS A 140 -0.08 -12.65 14.82
N PRO A 141 0.24 -12.17 13.61
CA PRO A 141 -0.76 -11.91 12.58
C PRO A 141 -1.56 -13.18 12.26
N ILE A 142 -2.88 -13.12 12.39
CA ILE A 142 -3.77 -14.22 12.01
C ILE A 142 -4.06 -14.09 10.52
N PHE A 143 -3.76 -15.15 9.78
CA PHE A 143 -4.11 -15.26 8.37
C PHE A 143 -5.29 -16.21 8.22
N VAL A 144 -6.40 -15.69 7.73
CA VAL A 144 -7.61 -16.47 7.46
C VAL A 144 -7.68 -16.71 5.97
N ARG A 145 -7.85 -17.98 5.59
CA ARG A 145 -8.04 -18.38 4.20
C ARG A 145 -9.46 -18.90 4.04
N ALA A 146 -10.25 -18.27 3.17
CA ALA A 146 -11.53 -18.86 2.80
C ALA A 146 -11.27 -20.09 1.90
N TYR A 147 -12.21 -21.04 1.91
CA TYR A 147 -12.20 -22.16 0.98
C TYR A 147 -12.48 -21.67 -0.44
N SER A 148 -11.46 -21.17 -1.12
CA SER A 148 -11.45 -20.82 -2.53
C SER A 148 -10.88 -21.98 -3.37
N ARG A 149 -11.26 -22.09 -4.64
CA ARG A 149 -10.75 -23.11 -5.58
C ARG A 149 -9.28 -22.90 -6.00
N GLY A 150 -8.53 -22.08 -5.27
CA GLY A 150 -7.17 -21.64 -5.55
C GLY A 150 -6.88 -20.28 -4.92
N PRO A 151 -5.61 -19.85 -4.86
CA PRO A 151 -5.25 -18.54 -4.31
C PRO A 151 -5.86 -17.40 -5.15
N LEU A 152 -6.44 -16.41 -4.48
CA LEU A 152 -6.95 -15.21 -5.15
C LEU A 152 -5.81 -14.33 -5.67
N LEU A 153 -4.70 -14.26 -4.93
CA LEU A 153 -3.50 -13.52 -5.31
C LEU A 153 -2.32 -14.47 -5.53
N PRO A 154 -2.26 -15.17 -6.68
CA PRO A 154 -1.20 -16.15 -6.93
C PRO A 154 0.20 -15.54 -6.97
N ARG A 155 0.34 -14.28 -7.38
CA ARG A 155 1.65 -13.57 -7.46
C ARG A 155 2.21 -13.17 -6.08
N ALA A 156 1.34 -13.06 -5.07
CA ALA A 156 1.76 -12.78 -3.70
C ALA A 156 2.37 -14.00 -3.00
N MET A 157 2.21 -15.19 -3.59
CA MET A 157 2.82 -16.44 -3.16
C MET A 157 4.10 -16.72 -3.97
N GLY A 158 4.73 -17.87 -3.68
CA GLY A 158 5.88 -18.34 -4.44
C GLY A 158 7.19 -17.74 -3.94
N ARG A 159 8.23 -17.77 -4.79
CA ARG A 159 9.58 -17.36 -4.41
C ARG A 159 9.80 -15.88 -4.70
N HIS A 160 10.29 -15.16 -3.69
CA HIS A 160 10.64 -13.75 -3.76
C HIS A 160 12.05 -13.53 -3.21
N SER A 161 12.74 -12.52 -3.73
CA SER A 161 14.08 -12.13 -3.27
C SER A 161 13.98 -10.89 -2.41
N ILE A 162 14.44 -10.95 -1.17
CA ILE A 162 14.47 -9.76 -0.29
C ILE A 162 15.45 -8.70 -0.80
N ASN A 163 16.41 -9.09 -1.63
CA ASN A 163 17.35 -8.15 -2.26
C ASN A 163 16.63 -7.18 -3.20
N ASP A 164 15.42 -7.51 -3.67
CA ASP A 164 14.63 -6.62 -4.52
C ASP A 164 14.20 -5.36 -3.77
N LEU A 165 14.28 -5.34 -2.43
CA LEU A 165 14.12 -4.11 -1.64
C LEU A 165 15.15 -3.05 -2.02
N GLN A 166 16.38 -3.44 -2.38
CA GLN A 166 17.46 -2.52 -2.75
C GLN A 166 17.18 -1.79 -4.07
N THR A 167 16.23 -2.28 -4.87
CA THR A 167 15.80 -1.59 -6.10
C THR A 167 14.96 -0.36 -5.81
N LEU A 168 14.50 -0.19 -4.58
CA LEU A 168 13.70 0.94 -4.17
C LEU A 168 14.55 2.02 -3.50
N PRO A 169 14.34 3.27 -3.88
CA PRO A 169 15.13 4.37 -3.34
C PRO A 169 14.88 4.57 -1.84
N PRO A 170 15.88 5.04 -1.07
CA PRO A 170 15.74 5.19 0.37
C PRO A 170 14.63 6.19 0.72
N PHE A 171 13.61 5.73 1.45
CA PHE A 171 12.48 6.61 1.83
C PHE A 171 12.87 7.71 2.83
N VAL A 172 14.05 7.62 3.45
CA VAL A 172 14.58 8.62 4.38
C VAL A 172 14.95 9.95 3.70
N ASP A 173 15.12 9.94 2.38
CA ASP A 173 15.42 11.16 1.61
C ASP A 173 14.14 11.88 1.15
N LEU A 174 12.95 11.33 1.46
CA LEU A 174 11.66 11.97 1.19
C LEU A 174 11.36 13.08 2.19
N SER A 175 10.54 14.04 1.76
CA SER A 175 9.87 14.92 2.72
C SER A 175 8.97 14.14 3.67
N VAL A 176 8.77 14.68 4.88
CA VAL A 176 7.87 14.12 5.90
C VAL A 176 6.48 13.79 5.34
N SER A 177 5.92 14.67 4.53
CA SER A 177 4.59 14.50 3.95
C SER A 177 4.57 13.37 2.91
N ALA A 178 5.62 13.28 2.09
CA ALA A 178 5.80 12.19 1.11
C ALA A 178 5.92 10.83 1.80
N VAL A 179 6.82 10.69 2.78
CA VAL A 179 7.01 9.41 3.49
C VAL A 179 5.76 9.00 4.26
N THR A 180 5.03 9.96 4.85
CA THR A 180 3.76 9.69 5.53
C THR A 180 2.71 9.15 4.56
N ALA A 181 2.57 9.78 3.38
CA ALA A 181 1.66 9.31 2.35
C ALA A 181 2.06 7.93 1.81
N LEU A 182 3.36 7.70 1.59
CA LEU A 182 3.89 6.42 1.13
C LEU A 182 3.59 5.30 2.14
N ILE A 183 3.89 5.50 3.42
CA ILE A 183 3.64 4.50 4.47
C ILE A 183 2.14 4.20 4.60
N ARG A 184 1.28 5.22 4.56
CA ARG A 184 -0.18 5.01 4.59
C ARG A 184 -0.67 4.21 3.38
N ALA A 185 -0.19 4.53 2.19
CA ALA A 185 -0.53 3.78 0.97
C ALA A 185 -0.02 2.33 1.06
N ALA A 186 1.21 2.12 1.51
CA ALA A 186 1.80 0.80 1.70
C ALA A 186 1.04 -0.04 2.74
N ARG A 187 0.57 0.58 3.84
CA ARG A 187 -0.26 -0.09 4.86
C ARG A 187 -1.60 -0.55 4.30
N LEU A 188 -2.31 0.32 3.59
CA LEU A 188 -3.56 -0.02 2.93
C LEU A 188 -3.37 -1.14 1.89
N TYR A 189 -2.28 -1.08 1.12
CA TYR A 189 -1.92 -2.14 0.18
C TYR A 189 -1.65 -3.47 0.89
N GLN A 190 -0.82 -3.47 1.95
CA GLN A 190 -0.51 -4.63 2.78
C GLN A 190 -1.79 -5.26 3.37
N ASP A 191 -2.69 -4.44 3.92
CA ASP A 191 -3.96 -4.93 4.45
C ASP A 191 -4.85 -5.52 3.36
N GLY A 192 -4.90 -4.88 2.18
CA GLY A 192 -5.57 -5.40 1.01
C GLY A 192 -5.07 -6.79 0.60
N LEU A 193 -3.76 -7.01 0.57
CA LEU A 193 -3.19 -8.34 0.32
C LEU A 193 -3.57 -9.35 1.42
N TRP A 194 -3.49 -8.92 2.68
CA TRP A 194 -3.67 -9.79 3.84
C TRP A 194 -5.09 -10.36 3.92
N VAL A 195 -6.11 -9.55 3.60
CA VAL A 195 -7.52 -9.98 3.66
C VAL A 195 -8.03 -10.57 2.34
N ALA A 196 -7.24 -10.55 1.26
CA ALA A 196 -7.71 -10.96 -0.06
C ALA A 196 -8.26 -12.40 -0.11
N GLU A 197 -7.65 -13.31 0.65
CA GLU A 197 -8.04 -14.72 0.64
C GLU A 197 -9.29 -15.02 1.49
N SER A 198 -9.65 -14.15 2.45
CA SER A 198 -10.86 -14.29 3.28
C SER A 198 -11.99 -13.38 2.83
N GLU A 199 -11.68 -12.13 2.54
CA GLU A 199 -12.62 -11.02 2.30
C GLU A 199 -12.21 -10.22 1.05
N PRO A 200 -12.34 -10.79 -0.16
CA PRO A 200 -11.88 -10.14 -1.40
C PRO A 200 -12.59 -8.81 -1.69
N SER A 201 -13.86 -8.64 -1.31
CA SER A 201 -14.55 -7.36 -1.46
C SER A 201 -13.93 -6.27 -0.60
N LEU A 202 -13.45 -6.61 0.61
CA LEU A 202 -12.73 -5.66 1.46
C LEU A 202 -11.33 -5.39 0.90
N SER A 203 -10.67 -6.41 0.33
CA SER A 203 -9.38 -6.24 -0.35
C SER A 203 -9.46 -5.20 -1.47
N TRP A 204 -10.51 -5.23 -2.30
CA TRP A 204 -10.76 -4.20 -3.31
C TRP A 204 -10.82 -2.79 -2.72
N LEU A 205 -11.54 -2.60 -1.60
CA LEU A 205 -11.63 -1.31 -0.92
C LEU A 205 -10.27 -0.81 -0.44
N MET A 206 -9.47 -1.70 0.16
CA MET A 206 -8.15 -1.37 0.69
C MET A 206 -7.16 -1.02 -0.43
N LEU A 207 -7.16 -1.77 -1.53
CA LEU A 207 -6.30 -1.49 -2.69
C LEU A 207 -6.69 -0.18 -3.39
N VAL A 208 -7.99 0.10 -3.56
CA VAL A 208 -8.43 1.41 -4.08
C VAL A 208 -8.01 2.53 -3.14
N SER A 209 -8.18 2.36 -1.83
CA SER A 209 -7.80 3.36 -0.82
C SER A 209 -6.29 3.61 -0.77
N ALA A 210 -5.47 2.58 -1.00
CA ALA A 210 -4.02 2.73 -1.12
C ALA A 210 -3.64 3.68 -2.27
N ILE A 211 -4.28 3.49 -3.43
CA ILE A 211 -4.10 4.37 -4.59
C ILE A 211 -4.66 5.76 -4.32
N GLU A 212 -5.83 5.89 -3.72
CA GLU A 212 -6.43 7.19 -3.36
C GLU A 212 -5.50 7.99 -2.44
N THR A 213 -4.86 7.32 -1.48
CA THR A 213 -3.90 7.95 -0.56
C THR A 213 -2.70 8.53 -1.31
N ALA A 214 -2.12 7.75 -2.22
CA ALA A 214 -1.01 8.22 -3.06
C ALA A 214 -1.44 9.32 -4.05
N ALA A 215 -2.59 9.14 -4.70
CA ALA A 215 -3.17 10.08 -5.65
C ALA A 215 -3.50 11.42 -5.00
N TYR A 216 -3.99 11.41 -3.75
CA TYR A 216 -4.27 12.63 -3.00
C TYR A 216 -3.00 13.43 -2.74
N TYR A 217 -1.91 12.78 -2.33
CA TYR A 217 -0.60 13.42 -2.17
C TYR A 217 -0.11 13.99 -3.51
N TRP A 218 -0.09 13.17 -4.55
CA TRP A 218 0.37 13.53 -5.88
C TRP A 218 -0.36 14.76 -6.46
N ARG A 219 -1.70 14.79 -6.40
CA ARG A 219 -2.51 15.86 -6.99
C ARG A 219 -2.65 17.12 -6.16
N ASN A 220 -2.54 17.04 -4.84
CA ASN A 220 -2.67 18.23 -4.00
C ASN A 220 -1.46 19.16 -4.09
N ALA A 221 -0.36 18.71 -4.69
CA ALA A 221 0.74 19.58 -5.06
C ALA A 221 0.41 20.51 -6.26
N GLU A 222 -0.63 20.20 -7.06
CA GLU A 222 -0.81 20.82 -8.38
C GLU A 222 -2.13 21.62 -8.56
N ASP A 223 -3.26 21.22 -7.95
CA ASP A 223 -4.58 21.80 -8.27
C ASP A 223 -5.11 22.84 -7.27
N LEU A 224 -5.35 24.09 -7.74
CA LEU A 224 -6.07 25.13 -6.97
C LEU A 224 -7.52 24.68 -6.63
N PRO A 225 -8.02 24.93 -5.40
CA PRO A 225 -9.36 24.51 -4.96
C PRO A 225 -10.51 24.90 -5.89
N VAL A 226 -10.46 26.12 -6.44
CA VAL A 226 -11.51 26.69 -7.30
C VAL A 226 -11.60 25.97 -8.65
N GLU A 227 -10.45 25.66 -9.25
CA GLU A 227 -10.41 24.92 -10.52
C GLU A 227 -10.96 23.50 -10.35
N ARG A 228 -10.70 22.89 -9.19
CA ARG A 228 -11.26 21.58 -8.84
C ARG A 228 -12.79 21.60 -8.73
N MET A 229 -13.33 22.70 -8.20
CA MET A 229 -14.78 22.92 -8.11
C MET A 229 -15.42 23.12 -9.48
N LYS A 230 -14.81 23.94 -10.35
CA LYS A 230 -15.27 24.16 -11.73
C LYS A 230 -15.36 22.86 -12.53
N VAL A 231 -14.35 22.00 -12.40
CA VAL A 231 -14.30 20.72 -13.12
C VAL A 231 -15.33 19.72 -12.60
N SER A 232 -15.53 19.65 -11.27
CA SER A 232 -16.30 18.54 -10.68
C SER A 232 -17.76 18.91 -10.38
N LYS A 233 -18.08 20.19 -10.17
CA LYS A 233 -19.44 20.70 -9.86
C LYS A 233 -19.64 22.08 -10.49
N LEU A 234 -19.60 22.13 -11.82
CA LEU A 234 -19.77 23.37 -12.58
C LEU A 234 -21.05 24.14 -12.20
N ASP A 235 -22.16 23.43 -11.98
CA ASP A 235 -23.44 24.06 -11.64
C ASP A 235 -23.41 24.73 -10.27
N LEU A 236 -22.71 24.14 -9.28
CA LEU A 236 -22.50 24.76 -7.97
C LEU A 236 -21.63 26.02 -8.12
N PHE A 237 -20.56 25.95 -8.90
CA PHE A 237 -19.71 27.12 -9.15
C PHE A 237 -20.49 28.26 -9.81
N LYS A 238 -21.31 27.97 -10.82
CA LYS A 238 -22.20 28.95 -11.47
C LYS A 238 -23.21 29.54 -10.49
N LEU A 239 -23.82 28.72 -9.64
CA LEU A 239 -24.76 29.17 -8.62
C LEU A 239 -24.10 30.14 -7.64
N LEU A 240 -22.88 29.84 -7.18
CA LEU A 240 -22.11 30.69 -6.27
C LEU A 240 -21.65 31.99 -6.94
N GLN A 241 -21.28 31.96 -8.22
CA GLN A 241 -20.98 33.19 -8.98
C GLN A 241 -22.22 34.07 -9.13
N ASN A 242 -23.37 33.48 -9.47
CA ASN A 242 -24.63 34.19 -9.67
C ASN A 242 -25.20 34.77 -8.37
N ALA A 243 -24.75 34.30 -7.20
CA ALA A 243 -25.10 34.89 -5.92
C ALA A 243 -24.51 36.30 -5.72
N GLY A 244 -23.54 36.71 -6.55
CA GLY A 244 -23.00 38.07 -6.57
C GLY A 244 -22.17 38.46 -5.35
N VAL A 245 -21.84 37.50 -4.47
CA VAL A 245 -21.00 37.74 -3.28
C VAL A 245 -19.53 37.58 -3.68
N PRO A 246 -18.71 38.66 -3.61
CA PRO A 246 -17.29 38.58 -3.96
C PRO A 246 -16.53 37.56 -3.11
N GLY A 247 -15.73 36.71 -3.74
CA GLY A 247 -14.90 35.72 -3.04
C GLY A 247 -15.64 34.50 -2.51
N LEU A 248 -16.97 34.42 -2.65
CA LEU A 248 -17.77 33.30 -2.14
C LEU A 248 -17.43 31.97 -2.83
N PRO A 249 -17.26 31.90 -4.18
CA PRO A 249 -16.81 30.67 -4.83
C PRO A 249 -15.45 30.19 -4.30
N GLU A 250 -14.51 31.09 -4.03
CA GLU A 250 -13.18 30.79 -3.50
C GLU A 250 -13.24 30.19 -2.09
N GLN A 251 -14.02 30.82 -1.20
CA GLN A 251 -14.20 30.36 0.18
C GLN A 251 -14.90 29.00 0.22
N VAL A 252 -15.98 28.83 -0.55
CA VAL A 252 -16.69 27.54 -0.62
C VAL A 252 -15.78 26.48 -1.22
N ALA A 253 -15.05 26.79 -2.30
CA ALA A 253 -14.11 25.85 -2.90
C ALA A 253 -13.03 25.40 -1.91
N GLN A 254 -12.49 26.28 -1.06
CA GLN A 254 -11.54 25.87 -0.02
C GLN A 254 -12.15 24.86 0.96
N ILE A 255 -13.42 25.02 1.32
CA ILE A 255 -14.12 24.13 2.25
C ILE A 255 -14.42 22.77 1.60
N ILE A 256 -14.89 22.77 0.34
CA ILE A 256 -15.41 21.55 -0.30
C ILE A 256 -14.39 20.82 -1.20
N ALA A 257 -13.31 21.47 -1.63
CA ALA A 257 -12.29 20.86 -2.49
C ALA A 257 -11.66 19.57 -1.93
N PRO A 258 -11.53 19.36 -0.61
CA PRO A 258 -11.13 18.07 -0.06
C PRO A 258 -12.12 16.94 -0.37
N LEU A 259 -13.40 17.25 -0.54
CA LEU A 259 -14.49 16.29 -0.77
C LEU A 259 -14.72 15.98 -2.26
N MET A 260 -13.92 16.58 -3.15
CA MET A 260 -14.18 16.59 -4.59
C MET A 260 -13.04 15.99 -5.41
N GLY A 261 -13.41 15.37 -6.53
CA GLY A 261 -12.47 14.91 -7.55
C GLY A 261 -11.73 13.62 -7.21
N ALA A 262 -12.11 12.89 -6.16
CA ALA A 262 -11.44 11.65 -5.75
C ALA A 262 -11.40 10.60 -6.88
N THR A 263 -12.50 10.42 -7.64
CA THR A 263 -12.54 9.58 -8.84
C THR A 263 -11.52 10.00 -9.89
N LYS A 264 -11.46 11.30 -10.20
CA LYS A 264 -10.54 11.82 -11.21
C LYS A 264 -9.08 11.64 -10.77
N LYS A 265 -8.76 11.97 -9.51
CA LYS A 265 -7.43 11.78 -8.93
C LYS A 265 -7.00 10.31 -9.00
N PHE A 266 -7.87 9.39 -8.59
CA PHE A 266 -7.62 7.96 -8.66
C PHE A 266 -7.30 7.48 -10.08
N ILE A 267 -8.14 7.84 -11.06
CA ILE A 267 -7.95 7.43 -12.45
C ILE A 267 -6.69 8.06 -13.04
N ASP A 268 -6.52 9.38 -12.89
CA ASP A 268 -5.38 10.10 -13.47
C ASP A 268 -4.06 9.62 -12.87
N PHE A 269 -4.03 9.27 -11.57
CA PHE A 269 -2.85 8.69 -10.93
C PHE A 269 -2.45 7.36 -11.56
N ILE A 270 -3.39 6.40 -11.68
CA ILE A 270 -3.08 5.10 -12.27
C ILE A 270 -2.67 5.25 -13.73
N ILE A 271 -3.31 6.14 -14.48
CA ILE A 271 -2.98 6.36 -15.89
C ILE A 271 -1.61 7.03 -16.04
N ASN A 272 -1.22 7.91 -15.12
CA ASN A 272 0.11 8.50 -15.10
C ASN A 272 1.18 7.44 -14.80
N PHE A 273 0.93 6.62 -13.77
CA PHE A 273 1.85 5.59 -13.29
C PHE A 273 1.53 4.19 -13.82
N LEU A 274 0.91 4.07 -15.00
CA LEU A 274 0.43 2.79 -15.53
C LEU A 274 1.62 1.83 -15.72
N PRO A 275 1.69 0.67 -15.01
CA PRO A 275 2.73 -0.31 -15.26
C PRO A 275 2.61 -0.91 -16.66
N VAL A 276 3.70 -1.53 -17.12
CA VAL A 276 3.62 -2.37 -18.32
C VAL A 276 2.70 -3.55 -18.04
N ALA A 277 2.09 -4.10 -19.10
CA ALA A 277 1.32 -5.33 -18.96
C ALA A 277 2.20 -6.45 -18.37
N PRO A 278 1.64 -7.33 -17.51
CA PRO A 278 2.41 -8.42 -16.94
C PRO A 278 2.95 -9.33 -18.06
N SER A 279 4.08 -10.00 -17.82
CA SER A 279 4.59 -11.06 -18.68
C SER A 279 5.01 -12.24 -17.81
N PRO A 280 4.59 -13.48 -18.10
CA PRO A 280 3.71 -13.89 -19.22
C PRO A 280 2.24 -13.46 -19.03
N ARG A 281 1.42 -13.61 -20.09
CA ARG A 281 -0.02 -13.28 -20.12
C ARG A 281 -0.88 -14.50 -20.52
N PRO A 282 -2.13 -14.59 -20.05
CA PRO A 282 -3.05 -15.65 -20.50
C PRO A 282 -3.43 -15.43 -21.98
N PRO A 283 -4.15 -16.35 -22.64
CA PRO A 283 -4.67 -16.13 -23.99
C PRO A 283 -5.54 -14.89 -24.10
N ILE A 284 -5.64 -14.35 -25.32
CA ILE A 284 -6.28 -13.07 -25.64
C ILE A 284 -7.69 -12.93 -25.05
N PHE A 285 -8.50 -13.99 -25.07
CA PHE A 285 -9.87 -13.94 -24.54
C PHE A 285 -9.94 -13.69 -23.02
N ALA A 286 -8.90 -14.08 -22.28
CA ALA A 286 -8.78 -13.91 -20.83
C ALA A 286 -7.91 -12.70 -20.43
N GLN A 287 -7.46 -11.90 -21.39
CA GLN A 287 -6.66 -10.69 -21.17
C GLN A 287 -7.53 -9.45 -20.95
N VAL A 288 -7.02 -8.50 -20.17
CA VAL A 288 -7.53 -7.13 -20.09
C VAL A 288 -6.76 -6.27 -21.12
N SER A 289 -7.41 -5.26 -21.69
CA SER A 289 -6.71 -4.26 -22.51
C SER A 289 -5.92 -3.32 -21.62
N TRP A 290 -4.62 -3.18 -21.92
CA TRP A 290 -3.71 -2.25 -21.23
C TRP A 290 -3.59 -0.89 -21.95
N GLU A 291 -4.42 -0.67 -22.97
CA GLU A 291 -4.51 0.65 -23.62
C GLU A 291 -5.10 1.68 -22.66
N ARG A 292 -4.55 2.91 -22.68
CA ARG A 292 -4.96 3.99 -21.77
C ARG A 292 -6.46 4.25 -21.78
N ARG A 293 -7.12 4.17 -22.94
CA ARG A 293 -8.57 4.39 -23.06
C ARG A 293 -9.37 3.30 -22.36
N SER A 294 -9.13 2.04 -22.70
CA SER A 294 -9.83 0.89 -22.07
C SER A 294 -9.56 0.83 -20.57
N MET A 295 -8.33 1.14 -20.14
CA MET A 295 -7.98 1.19 -18.73
C MET A 295 -8.77 2.27 -17.99
N LYS A 296 -8.94 3.48 -18.56
CA LYS A 296 -9.79 4.53 -17.96
C LYS A 296 -11.23 4.08 -17.77
N GLU A 297 -11.81 3.42 -18.77
CA GLU A 297 -13.18 2.90 -18.72
C GLU A 297 -13.34 1.84 -17.61
N ALA A 298 -12.39 0.91 -17.50
CA ALA A 298 -12.35 -0.08 -16.43
C ALA A 298 -12.22 0.55 -15.03
N LEU A 299 -11.34 1.55 -14.88
CA LEU A 299 -11.12 2.24 -13.60
C LEU A 299 -12.32 3.07 -13.17
N HIS A 300 -13.04 3.70 -14.10
CA HIS A 300 -14.31 4.36 -13.81
C HIS A 300 -15.33 3.38 -13.19
N LYS A 301 -15.45 2.18 -13.77
CA LYS A 301 -16.35 1.15 -13.28
C LYS A 301 -15.94 0.65 -11.88
N ILE A 302 -14.66 0.36 -11.68
CA ILE A 302 -14.09 -0.08 -10.39
C ILE A 302 -14.33 0.97 -9.30
N TYR A 303 -14.08 2.25 -9.60
CA TYR A 303 -14.32 3.31 -8.64
C TYR A 303 -15.81 3.44 -8.31
N GLY A 304 -16.70 3.26 -9.30
CA GLY A 304 -18.14 3.18 -9.08
C GLY A 304 -18.50 2.10 -8.06
N TYR A 305 -17.94 0.89 -8.19
CA TYR A 305 -18.14 -0.20 -7.23
C TYR A 305 -17.59 0.11 -5.83
N ARG A 306 -16.41 0.74 -5.74
CA ARG A 306 -15.88 1.20 -4.44
C ARG A 306 -16.84 2.18 -3.76
N SER A 307 -17.36 3.15 -4.52
CA SER A 307 -18.29 4.15 -3.98
C SER A 307 -19.58 3.50 -3.49
N GLU A 308 -20.13 2.58 -4.26
CA GLU A 308 -21.35 1.84 -3.90
C GLU A 308 -21.13 0.95 -2.68
N ALA A 309 -20.00 0.25 -2.59
CA ALA A 309 -19.68 -0.60 -1.45
C ALA A 309 -19.54 0.18 -0.14
N LEU A 310 -18.99 1.39 -0.18
CA LEU A 310 -18.82 2.22 1.02
C LEU A 310 -20.07 3.00 1.42
N HIS A 311 -20.89 3.42 0.46
CA HIS A 311 -22.03 4.30 0.75
C HIS A 311 -23.41 3.62 0.63
N GLY A 312 -23.54 2.66 -0.28
CA GLY A 312 -24.76 1.87 -0.49
C GLY A 312 -24.74 0.50 0.17
N GLY A 313 -23.57 0.02 0.62
CA GLY A 313 -23.41 -1.28 1.28
C GLY A 313 -23.43 -2.48 0.32
N THR A 314 -23.48 -2.26 -0.99
CA THR A 314 -23.43 -3.35 -1.99
C THR A 314 -21.97 -3.75 -2.23
N PRO A 315 -21.56 -5.00 -1.93
CA PRO A 315 -20.17 -5.43 -2.11
C PRO A 315 -19.75 -5.42 -3.59
N PHE A 316 -18.43 -5.53 -3.82
CA PHE A 316 -17.89 -5.69 -5.17
C PHE A 316 -18.52 -6.90 -5.88
N PRO A 317 -18.69 -6.84 -7.22
CA PRO A 317 -19.20 -7.96 -8.01
C PRO A 317 -18.51 -9.27 -7.65
N ALA A 318 -19.31 -10.28 -7.30
CA ALA A 318 -18.78 -11.58 -6.90
C ALA A 318 -17.78 -12.18 -7.90
N PRO A 319 -17.97 -12.07 -9.24
CA PRO A 319 -16.99 -12.59 -10.21
C PRO A 319 -15.61 -11.91 -10.15
N MET A 320 -15.54 -10.62 -9.79
CA MET A 320 -14.25 -9.90 -9.64
C MET A 320 -13.49 -10.35 -8.38
N CYS A 321 -14.19 -11.02 -7.46
CA CYS A 321 -13.70 -11.55 -6.20
C CYS A 321 -13.39 -13.05 -6.25
N MET A 322 -13.43 -13.66 -7.44
CA MET A 322 -13.11 -15.07 -7.61
C MET A 322 -11.60 -15.26 -7.85
N ALA A 323 -11.08 -16.42 -7.44
CA ALA A 323 -9.73 -16.82 -7.81
C ALA A 323 -9.60 -16.90 -9.34
N PRO A 324 -8.48 -16.42 -9.92
CA PRO A 324 -8.27 -16.55 -11.35
C PRO A 324 -8.24 -18.04 -11.71
N TYR A 325 -9.03 -18.41 -12.70
CA TYR A 325 -8.96 -19.76 -13.23
C TYR A 325 -7.67 -19.92 -14.05
N LYS A 326 -7.08 -21.11 -13.96
CA LYS A 326 -6.20 -21.65 -14.98
C LYS A 326 -6.95 -22.80 -15.63
N TYR A 327 -7.01 -22.85 -16.95
CA TYR A 327 -7.68 -23.95 -17.62
C TYR A 327 -6.85 -25.23 -17.40
N LYS A 328 -7.28 -26.07 -16.44
CA LYS A 328 -6.55 -27.27 -15.97
C LYS A 328 -6.20 -28.28 -17.07
N GLN A 329 -6.84 -28.19 -18.22
CA GLN A 329 -6.65 -29.14 -19.32
C GLN A 329 -5.53 -28.72 -20.28
N ASP A 330 -4.96 -27.52 -20.11
CA ASP A 330 -3.90 -26.99 -20.97
C ASP A 330 -2.73 -26.52 -20.09
N ASP A 331 -1.74 -27.39 -19.87
CA ASP A 331 -0.47 -27.08 -19.17
C ASP A 331 0.33 -25.94 -19.82
N LYS A 332 -0.19 -25.35 -20.90
CA LYS A 332 0.38 -24.23 -21.66
C LYS A 332 0.00 -22.85 -21.10
N TRP A 333 -0.87 -22.75 -20.09
CA TRP A 333 -1.17 -21.45 -19.44
C TRP A 333 -0.07 -21.03 -18.46
N GLU A 334 0.86 -20.22 -18.97
CA GLU A 334 1.95 -19.67 -18.17
C GLU A 334 1.48 -18.63 -17.14
N ALA A 335 0.30 -18.00 -17.34
CA ALA A 335 -0.23 -16.96 -16.48
C ALA A 335 -1.72 -17.15 -16.13
N PRO A 336 -2.17 -16.67 -14.95
CA PRO A 336 -3.58 -16.64 -14.58
C PRO A 336 -4.41 -15.72 -15.50
N ALA A 337 -5.71 -16.01 -15.64
CA ALA A 337 -6.66 -15.12 -16.31
C ALA A 337 -6.64 -13.71 -15.69
N GLU A 338 -6.78 -12.67 -16.53
CA GLU A 338 -6.82 -11.28 -16.07
C GLU A 338 -8.26 -10.77 -15.86
N LYS A 339 -9.22 -11.37 -16.57
CA LYS A 339 -10.66 -11.13 -16.45
C LYS A 339 -11.44 -12.44 -16.49
N MET A 340 -12.72 -12.38 -16.13
CA MET A 340 -13.63 -13.52 -16.30
C MET A 340 -13.95 -13.73 -17.78
N ASP A 341 -13.88 -14.98 -18.24
CA ASP A 341 -14.33 -15.38 -19.58
C ASP A 341 -15.75 -15.95 -19.48
N ALA A 342 -16.70 -15.04 -19.26
CA ALA A 342 -18.11 -15.39 -19.24
C ALA A 342 -18.95 -14.21 -19.74
N ARG A 343 -19.84 -14.48 -20.69
CA ARG A 343 -20.78 -13.46 -21.20
C ARG A 343 -21.73 -12.96 -20.11
N MET A 344 -22.08 -13.83 -19.17
CA MET A 344 -22.94 -13.55 -18.03
C MET A 344 -22.59 -14.50 -16.87
N ILE A 345 -22.58 -13.99 -15.64
CA ILE A 345 -22.44 -14.79 -14.43
C ILE A 345 -23.58 -14.44 -13.47
N GLN A 346 -24.22 -15.47 -12.94
CA GLN A 346 -25.23 -15.36 -11.89
C GLN A 346 -24.76 -16.10 -10.65
N THR A 347 -24.67 -15.41 -9.51
CA THR A 347 -24.27 -16.01 -8.23
C THR A 347 -24.68 -15.13 -7.06
N LYS A 348 -24.89 -15.73 -5.87
CA LYS A 348 -25.24 -15.01 -4.63
C LYS A 348 -26.40 -14.01 -4.79
N GLY A 349 -27.37 -14.31 -5.64
CA GLY A 349 -28.53 -13.44 -5.92
C GLY A 349 -28.26 -12.26 -6.86
N GLY A 350 -27.05 -12.11 -7.40
CA GLY A 350 -26.71 -11.09 -8.39
C GLY A 350 -26.45 -11.66 -9.79
N ALA A 351 -26.53 -10.79 -10.80
CA ALA A 351 -26.20 -11.08 -12.18
C ALA A 351 -25.29 -9.99 -12.75
N TRP A 352 -24.22 -10.39 -13.44
CA TRP A 352 -23.25 -9.49 -14.05
C TRP A 352 -22.95 -9.90 -15.48
N LEU A 353 -22.92 -8.92 -16.38
CA LEU A 353 -22.44 -9.10 -17.76
C LEU A 353 -20.93 -8.91 -17.80
N GLU A 354 -20.29 -9.29 -18.91
CA GLU A 354 -18.83 -9.10 -19.09
C GLU A 354 -18.38 -7.64 -18.82
N LYS A 355 -19.15 -6.65 -19.30
CA LYS A 355 -18.87 -5.22 -19.08
C LYS A 355 -18.93 -4.77 -17.61
N ASP A 356 -19.52 -5.59 -16.74
CA ASP A 356 -19.64 -5.32 -15.31
C ASP A 356 -18.44 -5.87 -14.53
N THR A 357 -17.59 -6.68 -15.16
CA THR A 357 -16.45 -7.34 -14.50
C THR A 357 -15.16 -7.01 -15.25
N PRO A 358 -14.68 -5.75 -15.20
CA PRO A 358 -13.61 -5.27 -16.07
C PRO A 358 -12.27 -6.01 -15.87
N MET A 359 -11.99 -6.49 -14.66
CA MET A 359 -10.82 -7.31 -14.35
C MET A 359 -10.99 -8.05 -13.03
N LEU A 360 -10.15 -9.07 -12.81
CA LEU A 360 -10.05 -9.81 -11.55
C LEU A 360 -9.20 -9.06 -10.51
N LEU A 361 -9.42 -9.38 -9.23
CA LEU A 361 -8.66 -8.80 -8.10
C LEU A 361 -7.14 -8.97 -8.28
N CYS A 362 -6.65 -10.13 -8.74
CA CYS A 362 -5.23 -10.36 -8.99
C CYS A 362 -4.63 -9.44 -10.08
N THR A 363 -5.44 -9.00 -11.03
CA THR A 363 -5.03 -8.07 -12.08
C THR A 363 -4.98 -6.65 -11.54
N PHE A 364 -5.99 -6.28 -10.75
CA PHE A 364 -6.03 -4.97 -10.12
C PHE A 364 -4.95 -4.81 -9.05
N GLU A 365 -4.63 -5.85 -8.28
CA GLU A 365 -3.50 -5.86 -7.35
C GLU A 365 -2.20 -5.56 -8.08
N TYR A 366 -1.91 -6.27 -9.19
CA TYR A 366 -0.73 -6.03 -10.01
C TYR A 366 -0.66 -4.58 -10.53
N LEU A 367 -1.81 -4.07 -11.01
CA LEU A 367 -1.95 -2.68 -11.45
C LEU A 367 -1.66 -1.69 -10.31
N ALA A 368 -2.28 -1.90 -9.15
CA ALA A 368 -2.16 -1.06 -7.96
C ALA A 368 -0.72 -1.00 -7.47
N ARG A 369 -0.09 -2.17 -7.29
CA ARG A 369 1.32 -2.28 -6.89
C ARG A 369 2.22 -1.58 -7.89
N GLY A 370 2.08 -1.86 -9.18
CA GLY A 370 2.91 -1.26 -10.22
C GLY A 370 2.80 0.27 -10.26
N ALA A 371 1.59 0.81 -10.10
CA ALA A 371 1.38 2.25 -10.03
C ALA A 371 2.01 2.88 -8.79
N LEU A 372 1.84 2.25 -7.62
CA LEU A 372 2.44 2.73 -6.37
C LEU A 372 3.97 2.67 -6.39
N LEU A 373 4.57 1.63 -6.97
CA LEU A 373 6.03 1.53 -7.09
C LEU A 373 6.61 2.58 -8.04
N LYS A 374 5.97 2.80 -9.20
CA LYS A 374 6.37 3.87 -10.12
C LYS A 374 6.23 5.25 -9.48
N TRP A 375 5.18 5.45 -8.68
CA TRP A 375 5.01 6.69 -7.92
C TRP A 375 6.12 6.86 -6.87
N TRP A 376 6.43 5.83 -6.08
CA TRP A 376 7.54 5.89 -5.12
C TRP A 376 8.86 6.25 -5.81
N GLN A 377 9.18 5.61 -6.94
CA GLN A 377 10.36 5.97 -7.74
C GLN A 377 10.34 7.44 -8.18
N SER A 378 9.18 7.97 -8.59
CA SER A 378 9.05 9.36 -9.01
C SER A 378 9.28 10.38 -7.89
N LEU A 379 8.88 10.06 -6.64
CA LEU A 379 9.08 10.95 -5.49
C LEU A 379 10.57 11.26 -5.26
N MET A 380 11.43 10.32 -5.62
CA MET A 380 12.88 10.43 -5.44
C MET A 380 13.56 11.23 -6.53
N LEU A 381 13.10 11.07 -7.77
CA LEU A 381 13.57 11.93 -8.87
C LEU A 381 13.27 13.41 -8.57
N SER A 382 12.11 13.70 -7.99
CA SER A 382 11.78 15.06 -7.52
C SER A 382 12.69 15.52 -6.39
N ALA A 383 12.92 14.69 -5.36
CA ALA A 383 13.79 15.04 -4.24
C ALA A 383 15.25 15.32 -4.66
N MET A 384 15.77 14.57 -5.65
CA MET A 384 17.11 14.81 -6.21
C MET A 384 17.18 16.11 -7.01
N ALA A 385 16.16 16.41 -7.82
CA ALA A 385 16.10 17.65 -8.59
C ALA A 385 16.06 18.90 -7.68
N ASP A 386 15.30 18.84 -6.57
CA ASP A 386 15.21 19.93 -5.60
C ASP A 386 16.56 20.19 -4.90
N ALA A 387 17.31 19.13 -4.58
CA ALA A 387 18.64 19.23 -3.97
C ALA A 387 19.67 19.91 -4.89
N ASP A 388 19.64 19.62 -6.20
CA ASP A 388 20.53 20.24 -7.19
C ASP A 388 20.22 21.74 -7.40
N THR A 389 18.96 22.14 -7.24
CA THR A 389 18.56 23.56 -7.31
C THR A 389 18.89 24.36 -6.06
N ALA A 390 18.92 23.73 -4.88
CA ALA A 390 19.27 24.40 -3.62
C ALA A 390 20.78 24.56 -3.42
N GLY A 391 21.61 23.87 -4.20
CA GLY A 391 23.07 23.94 -4.19
C GLY A 391 23.70 24.93 -5.18
N LYS A 392 22.87 25.69 -5.93
CA LYS A 392 23.28 26.82 -6.77
C LYS A 392 22.82 28.12 -6.13
#